data_AF-A0A2N2N855-F1
#
_entry.id   AF-A0A2N2N855-F1
#
_cell.length_a   1.000
_cell.length_b   1.000
_cell.length_c   1.000
_cell.angle_alpha   90.00
_cell.angle_beta   90.00
_cell.angle_gamma   90.00
#
_symmetry.space_group_name_H-M   'P 1'
#
loop_
_entity.id
_entity.type
_entity.pdbx_description
1 polymer ?
#
loop_
_entity_poly.entity_id
_entity_poly.type
_entity_poly.pdbx_seq_one_letter_code
_entity_poly.pdbx_strand_id
1 'polypeptide(L)'
;MCKYEKLFLGIVLGAIFPLIGFLAGWWSTSQLASNAWVFIAALVGLIIGIIVDALILKKWVSKAFEMDLRLWMGILFFYAICVFGFFMGVPVFNLALAIPAGLVIGRKFAHQKSPAVAENRTILRTNLFTTGVLAFICASSAFLALRDPTTAANLEGMLRLNFEVTQGMIVALIVVGGAGLLAVHWWLVIKTIHFARGSKAAIIESQTTN
;
A
#
# COMPACT_ATOMS: atom_id res chain seq x y z
N MET A 1 10.72 -17.66 11.60
CA MET A 1 9.47 -17.03 11.08
C MET A 1 8.31 -17.95 11.38
N CYS A 2 7.20 -17.43 11.91
CA CYS A 2 5.98 -18.22 12.11
C CYS A 2 5.24 -18.44 10.78
N LYS A 3 4.36 -19.47 10.72
CA LYS A 3 3.58 -19.81 9.51
C LYS A 3 2.78 -18.61 8.96
N TYR A 4 2.19 -17.81 9.85
CA TYR A 4 1.44 -16.60 9.48
C TYR A 4 2.30 -15.49 8.88
N GLU A 5 3.53 -15.29 9.38
CA GLU A 5 4.47 -14.32 8.83
C GLU A 5 4.89 -14.72 7.41
N LYS A 6 5.14 -16.02 7.20
CA LYS A 6 5.48 -16.57 5.89
C LYS A 6 4.33 -16.44 4.89
N LEU A 7 3.10 -16.68 5.33
CA LEU A 7 1.90 -16.50 4.50
C LEU A 7 1.71 -15.03 4.12
N PHE A 8 1.78 -14.12 5.10
CA PHE A 8 1.65 -12.69 4.88
C PHE A 8 2.73 -12.15 3.92
N LEU A 9 4.00 -12.48 4.16
CA LEU A 9 5.10 -12.10 3.27
C LEU A 9 4.97 -12.75 1.88
N GLY A 10 4.47 -13.99 1.82
CA GLY A 10 4.19 -14.67 0.57
C GLY A 10 3.13 -13.95 -0.27
N ILE A 11 2.08 -13.42 0.36
CA ILE A 11 1.04 -12.64 -0.34
C ILE A 11 1.59 -11.28 -0.78
N VAL A 12 2.26 -10.55 0.12
CA VAL A 12 2.78 -9.20 -0.16
C VAL A 12 3.92 -9.21 -1.19
N LEU A 13 4.79 -10.21 -1.18
CA LEU A 13 5.85 -10.30 -2.20
C LEU A 13 5.35 -11.00 -3.46
N GLY A 14 4.48 -12.00 -3.30
CA GLY A 14 4.00 -12.83 -4.40
C GLY A 14 3.07 -12.11 -5.37
N ALA A 15 2.38 -11.08 -4.90
CA ALA A 15 1.51 -10.28 -5.77
C ALA A 15 2.30 -9.32 -6.70
N ILE A 16 3.59 -9.10 -6.49
CA ILE A 16 4.36 -8.09 -7.26
C ILE A 16 4.44 -8.46 -8.74
N PHE A 17 4.97 -9.63 -9.09
CA PHE A 17 5.14 -10.03 -10.49
C PHE A 17 3.82 -10.23 -11.24
N PRO A 18 2.78 -10.86 -10.66
CA PRO A 18 1.45 -10.92 -11.26
C PRO A 18 0.88 -9.53 -11.57
N LEU A 19 1.00 -8.58 -10.64
CA LEU A 19 0.53 -7.21 -10.86
C LEU A 19 1.32 -6.52 -11.99
N ILE A 20 2.66 -6.60 -11.97
CA ILE A 20 3.48 -6.02 -13.04
C ILE A 20 3.09 -6.60 -14.40
N GLY A 21 2.95 -7.92 -14.49
CA GLY A 21 2.56 -8.59 -15.73
C GLY A 21 1.16 -8.19 -16.21
N PHE A 22 0.19 -8.17 -15.30
CA PHE A 22 -1.18 -7.72 -15.60
C PHE A 22 -1.21 -6.27 -16.10
N LEU A 23 -0.58 -5.34 -15.36
CA LEU A 23 -0.54 -3.93 -15.74
C LEU A 23 0.21 -3.73 -17.06
N ALA A 24 1.34 -4.41 -17.27
CA ALA A 24 2.09 -4.32 -18.53
C ALA A 24 1.24 -4.80 -19.72
N GLY A 25 0.55 -5.92 -19.59
CA GLY A 25 -0.35 -6.43 -20.62
C GLY A 25 -1.52 -5.48 -20.90
N TRP A 26 -2.12 -4.94 -19.85
CA TRP A 26 -3.22 -3.97 -19.97
C TRP A 26 -2.79 -2.68 -20.66
N TRP A 27 -1.77 -2.00 -20.13
CA TRP A 27 -1.37 -0.69 -20.62
C TRP A 27 -0.75 -0.73 -22.02
N SER A 28 0.02 -1.77 -22.34
CA SER A 28 0.62 -1.94 -23.68
C SER A 28 -0.41 -2.07 -24.81
N THR A 29 -1.60 -2.58 -24.50
CA THR A 29 -2.65 -2.83 -25.50
C THR A 29 -3.81 -1.85 -25.42
N SER A 30 -3.99 -1.17 -24.28
CA SER A 30 -5.11 -0.25 -24.02
C SER A 30 -5.31 0.87 -25.04
N GLN A 31 -4.24 1.32 -25.71
CA GLN A 31 -4.31 2.40 -26.71
C GLN A 31 -4.40 1.91 -28.15
N LEU A 32 -4.12 0.63 -28.41
CA LEU A 32 -3.87 0.09 -29.76
C LEU A 32 -4.85 -1.03 -30.15
N ALA A 33 -5.50 -1.68 -29.19
CA ALA A 33 -6.30 -2.88 -29.43
C ALA A 33 -7.74 -2.74 -28.94
N SER A 34 -8.63 -3.59 -29.47
CA SER A 34 -10.00 -3.66 -28.98
C SER A 34 -10.08 -4.26 -27.57
N ASN A 35 -11.15 -3.96 -26.83
CA ASN A 35 -11.34 -4.36 -25.43
C ASN A 35 -11.06 -5.85 -25.15
N ALA A 36 -11.42 -6.73 -26.08
CA ALA A 36 -11.18 -8.18 -25.94
C ALA A 36 -9.68 -8.52 -25.91
N TRP A 37 -8.88 -7.88 -26.76
CA TRP A 37 -7.43 -8.10 -26.81
C TRP A 37 -6.72 -7.50 -25.60
N VAL A 38 -7.21 -6.36 -25.08
CA VAL A 38 -6.69 -5.79 -23.83
C VAL A 38 -6.86 -6.75 -22.67
N PHE A 39 -8.05 -7.36 -22.57
CA PHE A 39 -8.32 -8.35 -21.53
C PHE A 39 -7.44 -9.59 -21.66
N ILE A 40 -7.29 -10.14 -22.87
CA ILE A 40 -6.45 -11.32 -23.12
C ILE A 40 -4.98 -11.01 -22.79
N ALA A 41 -4.46 -9.87 -23.23
CA ALA A 41 -3.08 -9.46 -22.96
C ALA A 41 -2.81 -9.29 -21.46
N ALA A 42 -3.74 -8.68 -20.73
CA ALA A 42 -3.65 -8.54 -19.28
C ALA A 42 -3.68 -9.90 -18.57
N LEU A 43 -4.53 -10.84 -19.03
CA LEU A 43 -4.62 -12.19 -18.46
C LEU A 43 -3.34 -13.01 -18.73
N VAL A 44 -2.81 -12.95 -19.95
CA VAL A 44 -1.52 -13.58 -20.29
C VAL A 44 -0.40 -13.00 -19.45
N GLY A 45 -0.33 -11.68 -19.31
CA GLY A 45 0.64 -11.01 -18.44
C GLY A 45 0.53 -11.45 -16.98
N LEU A 46 -0.70 -11.59 -16.45
CA LEU A 46 -0.95 -12.11 -15.11
C LEU A 46 -0.43 -13.54 -14.95
N ILE A 47 -0.73 -14.44 -15.88
CA ILE A 47 -0.29 -15.85 -15.85
C ILE A 47 1.23 -15.94 -15.87
N ILE A 48 1.88 -15.18 -16.77
CA ILE A 48 3.35 -15.11 -16.83
C ILE A 48 3.91 -14.61 -15.51
N GLY A 49 3.31 -13.56 -14.93
CA GLY A 49 3.72 -13.02 -13.64
C GLY A 49 3.59 -14.04 -12.49
N ILE A 50 2.53 -14.85 -12.48
CA ILE A 50 2.35 -15.94 -11.50
C ILE A 50 3.43 -17.02 -11.67
N ILE A 51 3.75 -17.40 -12.90
CA ILE A 51 4.80 -18.39 -13.17
C ILE A 51 6.16 -17.89 -12.67
N VAL A 52 6.51 -16.64 -13.00
CA VAL A 52 7.75 -16.00 -12.54
C VAL A 52 7.79 -15.93 -11.02
N ASP A 53 6.67 -15.54 -10.40
CA ASP A 53 6.57 -15.46 -8.95
C ASP A 53 6.81 -16.82 -8.29
N ALA A 54 6.14 -17.88 -8.76
CA ALA A 54 6.30 -19.23 -8.19
C ALA A 54 7.76 -19.72 -8.19
N LEU A 55 8.56 -19.31 -9.18
CA LEU A 55 9.99 -19.65 -9.28
C LEU A 55 10.87 -18.85 -8.31
N ILE A 56 10.50 -17.61 -7.99
CA ILE A 56 11.33 -16.65 -7.25
C ILE A 56 10.90 -16.50 -5.78
N LEU A 57 9.60 -16.67 -5.50
CA LEU A 57 8.95 -16.37 -4.22
C LEU A 57 9.60 -17.08 -3.03
N LYS A 58 9.95 -18.36 -3.20
CA LYS A 58 10.55 -19.16 -2.11
C LYS A 58 11.86 -18.54 -1.62
N LYS A 59 12.66 -17.96 -2.52
CA LYS A 59 13.95 -17.31 -2.19
C LYS A 59 13.74 -15.92 -1.57
N TRP A 60 12.73 -15.18 -2.04
CA TRP A 60 12.43 -13.83 -1.56
C TRP A 60 11.82 -13.85 -0.17
N VAL A 61 10.85 -14.73 0.07
CA VAL A 61 10.21 -14.89 1.39
C VAL A 61 11.23 -15.32 2.45
N SER A 62 12.19 -16.19 2.12
CA SER A 62 13.23 -16.59 3.08
C SER A 62 14.16 -15.44 3.47
N LYS A 63 14.42 -14.50 2.55
CA LYS A 63 15.29 -13.34 2.80
C LYS A 63 14.54 -12.08 3.23
N ALA A 64 13.22 -12.14 3.37
CA ALA A 64 12.37 -10.97 3.50
C ALA A 64 12.70 -10.07 4.70
N PHE A 65 13.10 -10.65 5.84
CA PHE A 65 13.50 -9.88 7.02
C PHE A 65 14.95 -9.37 6.97
N GLU A 66 15.78 -9.95 6.12
CA GLU A 66 17.16 -9.50 5.85
C GLU A 66 17.19 -8.38 4.80
N MET A 67 16.14 -8.24 3.98
CA MET A 67 16.06 -7.20 2.97
C MET A 67 16.20 -5.80 3.56
N ASP A 68 16.89 -4.95 2.80
CA ASP A 68 17.06 -3.54 3.10
C ASP A 68 15.72 -2.82 3.23
N LEU A 69 15.69 -1.85 4.14
CA LEU A 69 14.51 -1.00 4.36
C LEU A 69 14.08 -0.28 3.07
N ARG A 70 15.03 0.09 2.21
CA ARG A 70 14.79 0.76 0.93
C ARG A 70 13.97 -0.10 -0.03
N LEU A 71 14.21 -1.41 -0.05
CA LEU A 71 13.49 -2.33 -0.92
C LEU A 71 12.03 -2.44 -0.47
N TRP A 72 11.79 -2.54 0.84
CA TRP A 72 10.44 -2.50 1.41
C TRP A 72 9.70 -1.18 1.13
N MET A 73 10.41 -0.05 1.24
CA MET A 73 9.88 1.26 0.85
C MET A 73 9.51 1.30 -0.63
N GLY A 74 10.34 0.75 -1.52
CA GLY A 74 10.05 0.63 -2.95
C GLY A 74 8.83 -0.24 -3.24
N ILE A 75 8.68 -1.39 -2.57
CA ILE A 75 7.50 -2.25 -2.69
C ILE A 75 6.23 -1.52 -2.24
N LEU A 76 6.28 -0.84 -1.10
CA LEU A 76 5.14 -0.07 -0.60
C LEU A 76 4.76 1.07 -1.56
N PHE A 77 5.76 1.75 -2.14
CA PHE A 77 5.53 2.79 -3.13
C PHE A 77 4.87 2.24 -4.41
N PHE A 78 5.35 1.09 -4.90
CA PHE A 78 4.72 0.38 -6.01
C PHE A 78 3.25 0.06 -5.71
N TYR A 79 2.96 -0.52 -4.54
CA TYR A 79 1.59 -0.79 -4.12
C TYR A 79 0.74 0.49 -3.99
N ALA A 80 1.32 1.59 -3.51
CA ALA A 80 0.61 2.86 -3.41
C ALA A 80 0.17 3.38 -4.79
N ILE A 81 1.01 3.24 -5.81
CA ILE A 81 0.65 3.58 -7.19
C ILE A 81 -0.41 2.63 -7.73
N CYS A 82 -0.27 1.31 -7.51
CA CYS A 82 -1.24 0.33 -7.98
C CYS A 82 -2.64 0.55 -7.37
N VAL A 83 -2.72 0.75 -6.05
CA VAL A 83 -3.99 1.04 -5.36
C VAL A 83 -4.57 2.36 -5.88
N PHE A 84 -3.76 3.41 -5.99
CA PHE A 84 -4.21 4.68 -6.52
C PHE A 84 -4.79 4.57 -7.94
N GLY A 85 -4.11 3.86 -8.84
CA GLY A 85 -4.58 3.64 -10.21
C GLY A 85 -5.84 2.76 -10.28
N PHE A 86 -5.90 1.68 -9.51
CA PHE A 86 -7.05 0.77 -9.50
C PHE A 86 -8.31 1.42 -8.94
N PHE A 87 -8.17 2.29 -7.95
CA PHE A 87 -9.28 3.05 -7.36
C PHE A 87 -9.49 4.42 -8.02
N MET A 88 -9.16 4.53 -9.32
CA MET A 88 -9.49 5.71 -10.15
C MET A 88 -8.99 7.04 -9.56
N GLY A 89 -7.86 7.01 -8.87
CA GLY A 89 -7.27 8.20 -8.27
C GLY A 89 -7.84 8.59 -6.89
N VAL A 90 -8.62 7.74 -6.23
CA VAL A 90 -9.15 7.99 -4.87
C VAL A 90 -8.11 7.55 -3.81
N PRO A 91 -7.58 8.46 -2.98
CA PRO A 91 -6.45 8.16 -2.10
C PRO A 91 -6.82 7.39 -0.84
N VAL A 92 -8.12 7.28 -0.51
CA VAL A 92 -8.61 6.69 0.76
C VAL A 92 -8.17 5.24 0.92
N PHE A 93 -8.13 4.47 -0.17
CA PHE A 93 -7.74 3.06 -0.14
C PHE A 93 -6.24 2.85 0.11
N ASN A 94 -5.40 3.85 -0.17
CA ASN A 94 -3.98 3.80 0.16
C ASN A 94 -3.73 3.75 1.68
N LEU A 95 -4.74 4.10 2.50
CA LEU A 95 -4.69 3.93 3.95
C LEU A 95 -4.46 2.47 4.36
N ALA A 96 -4.97 1.51 3.58
CA ALA A 96 -4.78 0.09 3.85
C ALA A 96 -3.30 -0.33 3.86
N LEU A 97 -2.43 0.40 3.14
CA LEU A 97 -0.99 0.13 3.08
C LEU A 97 -0.24 0.49 4.37
N ALA A 98 -0.86 1.24 5.28
CA ALA A 98 -0.32 1.48 6.62
C ALA A 98 -0.13 0.18 7.41
N ILE A 99 -1.04 -0.78 7.22
CA ILE A 99 -1.03 -2.08 7.92
C ILE A 99 0.19 -2.92 7.50
N PRO A 100 0.39 -3.28 6.22
CA PRO A 100 1.55 -4.08 5.84
C PRO A 100 2.87 -3.38 6.12
N ALA A 101 2.95 -2.05 5.95
CA ALA A 101 4.13 -1.27 6.32
C ALA A 101 4.47 -1.42 7.81
N GLY A 102 3.47 -1.28 8.69
CA GLY A 102 3.69 -1.42 10.11
C GLY A 102 3.98 -2.85 10.56
N LEU A 103 3.33 -3.85 9.96
CA LEU A 103 3.55 -5.26 10.29
C LEU A 103 4.97 -5.70 9.95
N VAL A 104 5.46 -5.39 8.74
CA VAL A 104 6.82 -5.78 8.32
C VAL A 104 7.87 -5.16 9.24
N ILE A 105 7.76 -3.86 9.52
CA ILE A 105 8.74 -3.13 10.34
C ILE A 105 8.68 -3.56 11.80
N GLY A 106 7.49 -3.69 12.38
CA GLY A 106 7.34 -4.17 13.76
C GLY A 106 7.86 -5.59 13.95
N ARG A 107 7.65 -6.49 12.97
CA ARG A 107 8.22 -7.85 12.98
C ARG A 107 9.73 -7.86 12.76
N LYS A 108 10.28 -6.93 11.97
CA LYS A 108 11.73 -6.79 11.79
C LYS A 108 12.42 -6.43 13.11
N PHE A 109 11.87 -5.49 13.90
CA PHE A 109 12.39 -5.20 15.24
C PHE A 109 12.20 -6.36 16.22
N ALA A 110 11.07 -7.08 16.16
CA ALA A 110 10.87 -8.25 17.01
C ALA A 110 11.85 -9.42 16.71
N HIS A 111 12.59 -9.36 15.59
CA HIS A 111 13.64 -10.32 15.24
C HIS A 111 15.06 -9.77 15.45
N GLN A 112 15.24 -8.44 15.44
CA GLN A 112 16.53 -7.78 15.60
C GLN A 112 16.63 -7.15 17.00
N LYS A 113 17.59 -7.59 17.82
CA LYS A 113 17.89 -6.92 19.10
C LYS A 113 18.60 -5.59 18.84
N SER A 114 17.86 -4.58 18.37
CA SER A 114 18.38 -3.23 18.14
C SER A 114 18.23 -2.35 19.38
N PRO A 115 19.14 -1.40 19.62
CA PRO A 115 18.96 -0.41 20.68
C PRO A 115 17.74 0.47 20.39
N ALA A 116 16.96 0.79 21.42
CA ALA A 116 15.69 1.52 21.32
C ALA A 116 15.79 2.85 20.53
N VAL A 117 16.95 3.52 20.58
CA VAL A 117 17.22 4.76 19.83
C VAL A 117 17.24 4.52 18.32
N ALA A 118 17.84 3.41 17.86
CA ALA A 118 17.90 3.06 16.44
C ALA A 118 16.53 2.59 15.91
N GLU A 119 15.73 1.94 16.75
CA GLU A 119 14.35 1.58 16.43
C GLU A 119 13.49 2.81 16.19
N ASN A 120 13.47 3.76 17.13
CA ASN A 120 12.66 4.98 17.00
C ASN A 120 13.01 5.79 15.75
N ARG A 121 14.31 5.91 15.42
CA ARG A 121 14.75 6.58 14.19
C ARG A 121 14.22 5.88 12.94
N THR A 122 14.18 4.55 12.94
CA THR A 122 13.69 3.76 11.82
C THR A 122 12.17 3.84 11.70
N ILE A 123 11.44 3.79 12.81
CA ILE A 123 9.99 4.01 12.87
C ILE A 123 9.63 5.37 12.26
N LEU A 124 10.31 6.43 12.70
CA LEU A 124 10.06 7.78 12.22
C LEU A 124 10.34 7.91 10.71
N ARG A 125 11.45 7.34 10.24
CA ARG A 125 11.80 7.34 8.80
C ARG A 125 10.79 6.59 7.96
N THR A 126 10.37 5.41 8.40
CA THR A 126 9.32 4.63 7.72
C THR A 126 8.03 5.44 7.67
N ASN A 127 7.61 6.01 8.80
CA ASN A 127 6.33 6.73 8.86
C ASN A 127 6.34 8.02 8.03
N LEU A 128 7.46 8.76 8.05
CA LEU A 128 7.65 9.93 7.21
C LEU A 128 7.64 9.57 5.73
N PHE A 129 8.30 8.46 5.35
CA PHE A 129 8.29 7.99 3.97
C PHE A 129 6.88 7.58 3.53
N THR A 130 6.20 6.69 4.26
CA THR A 130 4.90 6.17 3.85
C THR A 130 3.82 7.24 3.89
N THR A 131 3.83 8.13 4.88
CA THR A 131 2.94 9.29 4.92
C THR A 131 3.29 10.30 3.82
N GLY A 132 4.57 10.49 3.49
CA GLY A 132 5.00 11.31 2.36
C GLY A 132 4.52 10.77 1.01
N VAL A 133 4.57 9.45 0.82
CA VAL A 133 3.98 8.78 -0.34
C VAL A 133 2.47 9.02 -0.40
N LEU A 134 1.76 8.87 0.72
CA LEU A 134 0.33 9.16 0.76
C LEU A 134 0.05 10.64 0.47
N ALA A 135 0.86 11.57 0.98
CA ALA A 135 0.71 13.00 0.70
C ALA A 135 0.90 13.31 -0.79
N PHE A 136 1.89 12.69 -1.43
CA PHE A 136 2.08 12.77 -2.88
C PHE A 136 0.86 12.24 -3.66
N ILE A 137 0.28 11.12 -3.21
CA ILE A 137 -0.92 10.55 -3.82
C ILE A 137 -2.15 11.47 -3.60
N CYS A 138 -2.33 12.02 -2.40
CA CYS A 138 -3.39 12.99 -2.12
C CYS A 138 -3.23 14.25 -2.98
N ALA A 139 -2.02 14.76 -3.14
CA ALA A 139 -1.75 15.92 -4.00
C ALA A 139 -2.02 15.61 -5.48
N SER A 140 -1.65 14.43 -5.94
CA SER A 140 -1.95 13.95 -7.31
C SER A 140 -3.46 13.82 -7.53
N SER A 141 -4.18 13.25 -6.56
CA SER A 141 -5.65 13.17 -6.57
C SER A 141 -6.30 14.55 -6.62
N ALA A 142 -5.87 15.47 -5.75
CA ALA A 142 -6.37 16.83 -5.69
C ALA A 142 -6.12 17.58 -7.02
N PHE A 143 -4.95 17.40 -7.63
CA PHE A 143 -4.63 17.98 -8.92
C PHE A 143 -5.57 17.49 -10.02
N LEU A 144 -5.86 16.19 -10.07
CA LEU A 144 -6.83 15.62 -11.03
C LEU A 144 -8.25 16.15 -10.76
N ALA A 145 -8.69 16.15 -9.50
CA ALA A 145 -10.02 16.60 -9.09
C ALA A 145 -10.28 18.09 -9.41
N LEU A 146 -9.27 18.95 -9.29
CA LEU A 146 -9.38 20.39 -9.59
C LEU A 146 -9.32 20.70 -11.09
N ARG A 147 -8.81 19.78 -11.91
CA ARG A 147 -8.70 19.95 -13.38
C ARG A 147 -9.86 19.32 -14.13
N ASP A 148 -10.55 18.36 -13.52
CA ASP A 148 -11.70 17.70 -14.11
C ASP A 148 -12.98 18.54 -13.89
N PRO A 149 -13.63 19.02 -14.97
CA PRO A 149 -14.86 19.80 -14.85
C PRO A 149 -16.07 18.99 -14.33
N THR A 150 -15.97 17.65 -14.30
CA THR A 150 -17.06 16.76 -13.87
C THR A 150 -16.99 16.33 -12.40
N THR A 151 -15.94 16.71 -11.67
CA THR A 151 -15.73 16.31 -10.26
C THR A 151 -16.92 16.64 -9.37
N ALA A 152 -17.53 17.82 -9.53
CA ALA A 152 -18.70 18.21 -8.73
C ALA A 152 -19.89 17.27 -8.96
N ALA A 153 -20.22 16.99 -10.22
CA ALA A 153 -21.32 16.09 -10.59
C ALA A 153 -21.05 14.63 -10.15
N ASN A 154 -19.79 14.18 -10.22
CA ASN A 154 -19.40 12.85 -9.73
C ASN A 154 -19.60 12.74 -8.21
N LEU A 155 -19.24 13.77 -7.44
CA LEU A 155 -19.43 13.80 -5.98
C LEU A 155 -20.91 13.86 -5.59
N GLU A 156 -21.71 14.66 -6.30
CA GLU A 156 -23.17 14.72 -6.10
C GLU A 156 -23.84 13.36 -6.32
N GLY A 157 -23.50 12.70 -7.42
CA GLY A 157 -24.03 11.37 -7.75
C GLY A 157 -23.58 10.28 -6.78
N MET A 158 -22.30 10.27 -6.39
CA MET A 158 -21.76 9.25 -5.48
C MET A 158 -22.30 9.38 -4.05
N LEU A 159 -22.52 10.61 -3.57
CA LEU A 159 -23.00 10.88 -2.21
C LEU A 159 -24.51 11.14 -2.13
N ARG A 160 -25.21 11.12 -3.27
CA ARG A 160 -26.66 11.42 -3.39
C ARG A 160 -27.05 12.72 -2.70
N LEU A 161 -26.26 13.77 -2.93
CA LEU A 161 -26.49 15.07 -2.29
C LEU A 161 -27.63 15.79 -3.00
N ASN A 162 -28.52 16.43 -2.22
CA ASN A 162 -29.64 17.22 -2.76
C ASN A 162 -29.25 18.69 -3.00
N PHE A 163 -27.95 19.03 -2.94
CA PHE A 163 -27.42 20.38 -3.09
C PHE A 163 -26.26 20.38 -4.10
N GLU A 164 -26.07 21.50 -4.80
CA GLU A 164 -24.96 21.66 -5.72
C GLU A 164 -23.62 21.77 -4.98
N VAL A 165 -22.66 20.94 -5.38
CA VAL A 165 -21.31 20.91 -4.80
C VAL A 165 -20.49 22.05 -5.39
N THR A 166 -20.30 23.10 -4.60
CA THR A 166 -19.49 24.25 -5.01
C THR A 166 -17.99 23.93 -4.99
N GLN A 167 -17.20 24.66 -5.78
CA GLN A 167 -15.74 24.52 -5.82
C GLN A 167 -15.08 24.73 -4.45
N GLY A 168 -15.62 25.62 -3.61
CA GLY A 168 -15.15 25.83 -2.24
C GLY A 168 -15.31 24.58 -1.36
N MET A 169 -16.40 23.82 -1.53
CA MET A 169 -16.62 22.57 -0.81
C MET A 169 -15.64 21.48 -1.24
N ILE A 170 -15.31 21.41 -2.54
CA ILE A 170 -14.30 20.49 -3.07
C ILE A 170 -12.93 20.78 -2.44
N VAL A 171 -12.51 22.05 -2.43
CA VAL A 171 -11.24 22.47 -1.80
C VAL A 171 -11.24 22.17 -0.30
N ALA A 172 -12.33 22.46 0.41
CA ALA A 172 -12.45 22.15 1.84
C ALA A 172 -12.34 20.64 2.10
N LEU A 173 -13.01 19.81 1.29
CA LEU A 173 -12.95 18.35 1.38
C LEU A 173 -11.53 17.83 1.09
N ILE A 174 -10.83 18.38 0.11
CA ILE A 174 -9.43 18.03 -0.20
C ILE A 174 -8.53 18.36 0.99
N VAL A 175 -8.65 19.58 1.55
CA VAL A 175 -7.78 20.03 2.65
C VAL A 175 -8.06 19.25 3.93
N VAL A 176 -9.32 19.20 4.36
CA VAL A 176 -9.71 18.54 5.62
C VAL A 176 -9.61 17.02 5.48
N GLY A 177 -10.12 16.46 4.39
CA GLY A 177 -10.07 15.02 4.11
C GLY A 177 -8.64 14.53 3.89
N GLY A 178 -7.82 15.27 3.14
CA GLY A 178 -6.41 14.95 2.93
C GLY A 178 -5.60 15.00 4.23
N ALA A 179 -5.74 16.07 5.02
CA ALA A 179 -5.07 16.18 6.31
C ALA A 179 -5.51 15.08 7.29
N GLY A 180 -6.82 14.80 7.36
CA GLY A 180 -7.36 13.71 8.17
C GLY A 180 -6.80 12.35 7.74
N LEU A 181 -6.73 12.08 6.44
CA LEU A 181 -6.21 10.83 5.91
C LEU A 181 -4.72 10.64 6.27
N LEU A 182 -3.91 11.70 6.15
CA LEU A 182 -2.50 11.67 6.55
C LEU A 182 -2.33 11.42 8.05
N ALA A 183 -3.13 12.06 8.89
CA ALA A 183 -3.09 11.89 10.34
C ALA A 183 -3.47 10.45 10.74
N VAL A 184 -4.55 9.92 10.17
CA VAL A 184 -4.99 8.53 10.42
C VAL A 184 -3.94 7.53 9.91
N HIS A 185 -3.37 7.78 8.73
CA HIS A 185 -2.31 6.92 8.18
C HIS A 185 -1.09 6.88 9.11
N TRP A 186 -0.60 8.05 9.52
CA TRP A 186 0.52 8.16 10.44
C TRP A 186 0.27 7.41 11.75
N TRP A 187 -0.92 7.56 12.31
CA TRP A 187 -1.34 6.86 13.53
C TRP A 187 -1.41 5.35 13.33
N LEU A 188 -1.99 4.86 12.22
CA LEU A 188 -2.12 3.44 11.91
C LEU A 188 -0.77 2.75 11.74
N VAL A 189 0.21 3.38 11.08
CA VAL A 189 1.56 2.84 10.93
C VAL A 189 2.19 2.62 12.32
N ILE A 190 2.16 3.63 13.18
CA ILE A 190 2.72 3.55 14.54
C ILE A 190 2.02 2.46 15.36
N LYS A 191 0.68 2.45 15.37
CA LYS A 191 -0.10 1.46 16.12
C LYS A 191 0.20 0.04 15.65
N THR A 192 0.29 -0.17 14.34
CA THR A 192 0.57 -1.48 13.78
C THR A 192 1.98 -1.95 14.10
N ILE A 193 2.99 -1.07 14.10
CA ILE A 193 4.36 -1.39 14.51
C ILE A 193 4.39 -1.86 15.97
N HIS A 194 3.76 -1.11 16.88
CA HIS A 194 3.72 -1.47 18.30
C HIS A 194 2.99 -2.79 18.54
N PHE A 195 1.85 -2.99 17.88
CA PHE A 195 1.10 -4.24 17.94
C PHE A 195 1.94 -5.44 17.45
N ALA A 196 2.57 -5.31 16.29
CA ALA A 196 3.41 -6.37 15.71
C ALA A 196 4.63 -6.70 16.58
N ARG A 197 5.19 -5.71 17.29
CA ARG A 197 6.29 -5.90 18.24
C ARG A 197 5.82 -6.61 19.51
N GLY A 198 4.76 -6.12 20.15
CA GLY A 198 4.24 -6.66 21.41
C GLY A 198 3.69 -8.08 21.29
N SER A 199 3.10 -8.42 20.13
CA SER A 199 2.52 -9.73 19.86
C SER A 199 3.55 -10.87 19.92
N LYS A 200 4.86 -10.61 19.71
CA LYS A 200 5.90 -11.65 19.81
C LYS A 200 6.39 -11.88 21.24
N ALA A 201 6.38 -10.84 22.09
CA ALA A 201 6.74 -10.98 23.51
C ALA A 201 5.77 -11.93 24.23
N ALA A 202 4.46 -11.75 23.99
CA ALA A 202 3.42 -12.61 24.55
C ALA A 202 3.49 -14.08 24.04
N ILE A 203 3.88 -14.30 22.79
CA ILE A 203 4.02 -15.66 22.22
C ILE A 203 5.22 -16.38 22.84
N ILE A 204 6.36 -15.69 23.04
CA ILE A 204 7.54 -16.29 23.66
C ILE A 204 7.25 -16.64 25.13
N GLU A 205 6.58 -15.75 25.86
CA GLU A 205 6.19 -15.97 27.26
C GLU A 205 5.28 -17.20 27.41
N SER A 206 4.33 -17.40 26.48
CA SER A 206 3.44 -18.57 26.46
C SER A 206 4.12 -19.90 26.12
N GLN A 207 5.28 -19.86 25.45
CA GLN A 207 6.07 -21.05 25.11
C GLN A 207 7.12 -21.39 26.18
N THR A 208 7.43 -20.48 27.09
CA THR A 208 8.32 -20.74 28.24
C THR A 208 7.58 -21.18 29.51
N THR A 209 6.25 -21.05 29.54
CA THR A 209 5.40 -21.48 30.66
C THR A 209 4.69 -22.82 30.45
N ASN A 210 5.08 -23.59 29.42
CA ASN A 210 4.69 -24.99 29.21
C ASN A 210 5.93 -25.86 29.15
#